data_AF-A0A1H8TVW6-F1
#
_entry.id   AF-A0A1H8TVW6-F1
#
_cell.length_a   1.000
_cell.length_b   1.000
_cell.length_c   1.000
_cell.angle_alpha   90.00
_cell.angle_beta   90.00
_cell.angle_gamma   90.00
#
_symmetry.space_group_name_H-M   'P 1'
#
loop_
_entity.id
_entity.type
_entity.pdbx_description
1 polymer ?
#
loop_
_entity_poly.entity_id
_entity_poly.type
_entity_poly.pdbx_seq_one_letter_code
_entity_poly.pdbx_strand_id
1 'polypeptide(L)'
;MYLIEYKNIDNRDNVIEFNELLPLPEANDMLLAVIERYKEHGNKSKIWYEIIEKGSNEVVYSSRLFIFDEVESLYEVIKSNRRIEEPIKEYIDQIERVTIDVSSSEATEELEMNANTEVTPPITQPTVSSGQDKLPDYEATITTLEEKMKKTIGDLELMREQSEKAELEREEERLKLEEERKEMLASNMALQEINGSIESRLRGSFNISRIFEDKEKWKQYAKQTFIYAKKAAIIIRRGSRIVYVKLKRAIIRYQRNKQKQQVLDLQLKKAKLEFMSELETERNQQVRVAMRKQKKQEKVSSSMQRKEERYLKELRRRKKGNISFGGVLKLLLVVSVVVLIIDYLYNGDTSRLTGIQHQALNLYETIKNALMK
;
A
#
# COMPACT_ATOMS: atom_id res chain seq x y z
N MET A 1 16.09 -3.63 -28.98
CA MET A 1 14.82 -3.87 -28.25
C MET A 1 14.31 -2.52 -27.77
N TYR A 2 13.02 -2.28 -27.85
CA TYR A 2 12.41 -1.01 -27.44
C TYR A 2 11.47 -1.23 -26.25
N LEU A 3 11.46 -0.27 -25.34
CA LEU A 3 10.60 -0.19 -24.16
C LEU A 3 9.64 0.99 -24.34
N ILE A 4 8.48 0.92 -23.69
CA ILE A 4 7.49 1.99 -23.68
C ILE A 4 7.25 2.46 -22.26
N GLU A 5 7.27 3.77 -22.07
CA GLU A 5 6.85 4.43 -20.84
C GLU A 5 5.54 5.17 -21.08
N TYR A 6 4.51 4.89 -20.29
CA TYR A 6 3.29 5.69 -20.28
C TYR A 6 3.38 6.80 -19.24
N LYS A 7 3.11 8.04 -19.65
CA LYS A 7 3.04 9.21 -18.77
C LYS A 7 1.61 9.73 -18.65
N ASN A 8 1.21 9.99 -17.41
CA ASN A 8 -0.15 10.41 -17.11
C ASN A 8 -0.34 11.89 -17.41
N ILE A 9 -1.33 12.23 -18.25
CA ILE A 9 -1.71 13.62 -18.51
C ILE A 9 -2.92 14.05 -17.66
N ASP A 10 -3.91 13.17 -17.48
CA ASP A 10 -5.23 13.57 -16.95
C ASP A 10 -5.63 12.87 -15.62
N ASN A 11 -4.83 11.94 -15.08
CA ASN A 11 -5.04 11.23 -13.80
C ASN A 11 -6.41 10.52 -13.65
N ARG A 12 -7.00 10.04 -14.76
CA ARG A 12 -8.34 9.42 -14.73
C ARG A 12 -8.36 7.90 -14.75
N ASP A 13 -7.31 7.25 -15.25
CA ASP A 13 -7.30 5.80 -15.42
C ASP A 13 -6.32 5.13 -14.45
N ASN A 14 -6.82 4.21 -13.64
CA ASN A 14 -6.02 3.42 -12.70
C ASN A 14 -5.52 2.10 -13.32
N VAL A 15 -5.70 1.90 -14.63
CA VAL A 15 -5.32 0.65 -15.34
C VAL A 15 -3.87 0.68 -15.79
N ILE A 16 -3.38 1.88 -16.11
CA ILE A 16 -2.03 2.05 -16.61
C ILE A 16 -1.12 2.30 -15.42
N GLU A 17 -0.11 1.46 -15.29
CA GLU A 17 1.07 1.69 -14.46
C GLU A 17 1.92 2.77 -15.15
N PHE A 18 1.78 4.00 -14.67
CA PHE A 18 2.47 5.15 -15.24
C PHE A 18 3.91 5.24 -14.73
N ASN A 19 4.80 5.71 -15.60
CA ASN A 19 6.24 5.87 -15.36
C ASN A 19 7.01 4.56 -15.14
N GLU A 20 6.44 3.44 -15.59
CA GLU A 20 7.12 2.15 -15.65
C GLU A 20 7.58 1.85 -17.09
N LEU A 21 8.77 1.26 -17.22
CA LEU A 21 9.36 0.89 -18.50
C LEU A 21 8.90 -0.51 -18.89
N LEU A 22 7.95 -0.58 -19.82
CA LEU A 22 7.32 -1.82 -20.22
C LEU A 22 7.86 -2.33 -21.55
N PRO A 23 8.04 -3.65 -21.72
CA PRO A 23 8.17 -4.26 -23.04
C PRO A 23 6.98 -3.89 -23.94
N LEU A 24 7.23 -3.78 -25.24
CA LEU A 24 6.18 -3.43 -26.23
C LEU A 24 4.91 -4.30 -26.15
N PRO A 25 4.99 -5.64 -25.97
CA PRO A 25 3.81 -6.49 -25.84
C PRO A 25 2.98 -6.15 -24.60
N GLU A 26 3.62 -6.04 -23.44
CA GLU A 26 2.95 -5.72 -22.18
C GLU A 26 2.31 -4.32 -22.24
N ALA A 27 3.02 -3.34 -22.81
CA ALA A 27 2.47 -2.01 -23.03
C ALA A 27 1.23 -2.04 -23.95
N ASN A 28 1.26 -2.84 -25.01
CA ASN A 28 0.12 -3.02 -25.92
C ASN A 28 -1.08 -3.66 -25.20
N ASP A 29 -0.87 -4.71 -24.40
CA ASP A 29 -1.93 -5.38 -23.65
C ASP A 29 -2.58 -4.45 -22.62
N MET A 30 -1.77 -3.63 -21.94
CA MET A 30 -2.28 -2.61 -21.03
C MET A 30 -3.11 -1.55 -21.76
N LEU A 31 -2.68 -1.11 -22.95
CA LEU A 31 -3.46 -0.18 -23.75
C LEU A 31 -4.80 -0.80 -24.20
N LEU A 32 -4.79 -2.07 -24.61
CA LEU A 32 -6.01 -2.80 -24.98
C LEU A 32 -7.00 -2.85 -23.82
N ALA A 33 -6.54 -3.13 -22.60
CA ALA A 33 -7.39 -3.11 -21.40
C ALA A 33 -8.03 -1.72 -21.15
N VAL A 34 -7.32 -0.63 -21.46
CA VAL A 34 -7.85 0.73 -21.33
C VAL A 34 -8.89 1.02 -22.42
N ILE A 35 -8.63 0.57 -23.64
CA ILE A 35 -9.57 0.67 -24.77
C ILE A 35 -10.86 -0.09 -24.48
N GLU A 36 -10.77 -1.30 -23.91
CA GLU A 36 -11.95 -2.07 -23.49
C GLU A 36 -12.77 -1.31 -22.45
N ARG A 37 -12.14 -0.73 -21.42
CA ARG A 37 -12.85 0.10 -20.44
C ARG A 37 -13.48 1.34 -21.07
N TYR A 38 -12.82 1.96 -22.05
CA TYR A 38 -13.41 3.06 -22.80
C TYR A 38 -14.67 2.60 -23.54
N LYS A 39 -14.64 1.45 -24.21
CA LYS A 39 -15.80 0.87 -24.91
C LYS A 39 -16.96 0.59 -23.94
N GLU A 40 -16.65 0.16 -22.71
CA GLU A 40 -17.66 -0.11 -21.69
C GLU A 40 -18.25 1.15 -21.04
N HIS A 41 -17.41 2.15 -20.72
CA HIS A 41 -17.79 3.27 -19.85
C HIS A 41 -17.88 4.64 -20.57
N GLY A 42 -17.38 4.74 -21.82
CA GLY A 42 -17.36 5.97 -22.61
C GLY A 42 -16.40 7.06 -22.11
N ASN A 43 -15.48 6.73 -21.22
CA ASN A 43 -14.56 7.68 -20.59
C ASN A 43 -13.35 7.99 -21.46
N LYS A 44 -13.37 9.13 -22.16
CA LYS A 44 -12.24 9.56 -23.00
C LYS A 44 -10.97 9.71 -22.17
N SER A 45 -9.88 9.13 -22.66
CA SER A 45 -8.57 9.19 -22.02
C SER A 45 -7.51 9.77 -22.94
N LYS A 46 -6.52 10.42 -22.34
CA LYS A 46 -5.37 11.00 -23.04
C LYS A 46 -4.10 10.55 -22.35
N ILE A 47 -3.29 9.81 -23.09
CA ILE A 47 -2.09 9.18 -22.59
C ILE A 47 -0.91 9.73 -23.37
N TRP A 48 0.19 10.01 -22.67
CA TRP A 48 1.48 10.25 -23.31
C TRP A 48 2.23 8.92 -23.32
N TYR A 49 2.87 8.57 -24.45
CA TYR A 49 3.78 7.44 -24.49
C TYR A 49 5.14 7.84 -25.06
N GLU A 50 6.20 7.26 -24.52
CA GLU A 50 7.57 7.42 -24.97
C GLU A 50 8.16 6.06 -25.34
N ILE A 51 8.88 5.99 -26.46
CA ILE A 51 9.61 4.79 -26.90
C ILE A 51 11.07 5.01 -26.58
N ILE A 52 11.64 4.09 -25.81
CA ILE A 52 13.01 4.15 -25.29
C ILE A 52 13.79 2.95 -25.81
N GLU A 53 15.00 3.16 -26.30
CA GLU A 53 15.85 2.08 -26.77
C GLU A 53 16.56 1.39 -25.59
N LYS A 54 16.37 0.07 -25.48
CA LYS A 54 16.99 -0.76 -24.44
C LYS A 54 18.48 -0.90 -24.73
N GLY A 55 19.29 -0.13 -24.01
CA GLY A 55 20.75 -0.12 -24.09
C GLY A 55 21.30 1.30 -23.96
N SER A 56 20.78 2.23 -24.75
CA SER A 56 21.12 3.66 -24.68
C SER A 56 20.31 4.42 -23.62
N ASN A 57 19.11 3.91 -23.26
CA ASN A 57 18.13 4.63 -22.44
C ASN A 57 17.73 5.99 -23.02
N GLU A 58 17.93 6.19 -24.32
CA GLU A 58 17.53 7.42 -25.01
C GLU A 58 16.08 7.32 -25.47
N VAL A 59 15.35 8.44 -25.32
CA VAL A 59 13.98 8.57 -25.84
C VAL A 59 14.06 8.77 -27.35
N VAL A 60 13.75 7.71 -28.09
CA VAL A 60 13.76 7.73 -29.56
C VAL A 60 12.51 8.41 -30.11
N TYR A 61 11.38 8.28 -29.40
CA TYR A 61 10.12 8.86 -29.83
C TYR A 61 9.21 9.21 -28.66
N SER A 62 8.43 10.28 -28.79
CA SER A 62 7.42 10.70 -27.81
C SER A 62 6.16 11.19 -28.51
N SER A 63 4.99 10.72 -28.10
CA SER A 63 3.73 11.19 -28.66
C SER A 63 2.58 11.10 -27.66
N ARG A 64 1.46 11.72 -28.03
CA ARG A 64 0.23 11.70 -27.26
C ARG A 64 -0.80 10.87 -28.02
N LEU A 65 -1.35 9.89 -27.33
CA LEU A 65 -2.46 9.08 -27.78
C LEU A 65 -3.74 9.61 -27.13
N PHE A 66 -4.80 9.70 -27.94
CA PHE A 66 -6.12 9.99 -27.43
C PHE A 66 -7.02 8.78 -27.67
N ILE A 67 -7.55 8.22 -26.58
CA ILE A 67 -8.51 7.13 -26.61
C ILE A 67 -9.89 7.75 -26.63
N PHE A 68 -10.38 8.01 -27.85
CA PHE A 68 -11.76 8.46 -28.05
C PHE A 68 -12.46 7.86 -29.27
N ASP A 69 -11.78 7.14 -30.17
CA ASP A 69 -12.35 6.28 -31.24
C ASP A 69 -11.24 5.56 -32.03
N GLU A 70 -11.56 4.40 -32.63
CA GLU A 70 -10.82 3.64 -33.67
C GLU A 70 -9.37 3.18 -33.38
N VAL A 71 -8.86 3.33 -32.15
CA VAL A 71 -7.56 2.73 -31.80
C VAL A 71 -7.75 1.23 -31.57
N GLU A 72 -7.27 0.38 -32.48
CA GLU A 72 -7.31 -1.07 -32.30
C GLU A 72 -6.14 -1.58 -31.46
N SER A 73 -4.92 -1.06 -31.70
CA SER A 73 -3.73 -1.47 -30.97
C SER A 73 -2.65 -0.38 -30.90
N LEU A 74 -1.71 -0.52 -29.97
CA LEU A 74 -0.53 0.34 -29.90
C LEU A 74 0.36 0.17 -31.13
N TYR A 75 0.42 -1.05 -31.68
CA TYR A 75 1.19 -1.36 -32.87
C TYR A 75 0.73 -0.57 -34.08
N GLU A 76 -0.58 -0.50 -34.32
CA GLU A 76 -1.13 0.30 -35.42
C GLU A 76 -0.88 1.79 -35.24
N VAL A 77 -0.98 2.31 -34.02
CA VAL A 77 -0.66 3.70 -33.69
C VAL A 77 0.80 4.01 -34.04
N ILE A 78 1.72 3.10 -33.75
CA ILE A 78 3.14 3.29 -34.04
C ILE A 78 3.41 3.14 -35.55
N LYS A 79 2.86 2.11 -36.20
CA LYS A 79 3.07 1.86 -37.65
C LYS A 79 2.50 2.96 -38.53
N SER A 80 1.32 3.48 -38.19
CA SER A 80 0.65 4.57 -38.94
C SER A 80 1.38 5.91 -38.84
N ASN A 81 2.31 6.04 -37.88
CA ASN A 81 3.03 7.28 -37.65
C ASN A 81 4.22 7.45 -38.60
N ARG A 82 4.18 8.48 -39.44
CA ARG A 82 5.24 8.79 -40.41
C ARG A 82 6.55 9.28 -39.78
N ARG A 83 6.51 9.72 -38.52
CA ARG A 83 7.69 10.29 -37.83
C ARG A 83 8.53 9.25 -37.09
N ILE A 84 8.03 8.02 -36.98
CA ILE A 84 8.73 6.94 -36.28
C ILE A 84 9.69 6.28 -37.24
N GLU A 85 10.91 6.05 -36.76
CA GLU A 85 12.00 5.45 -37.54
C GLU A 85 11.66 4.01 -37.96
N GLU A 86 12.11 3.62 -39.14
CA GLU A 86 11.83 2.30 -39.72
C GLU A 86 12.28 1.12 -38.83
N PRO A 87 13.44 1.16 -38.13
CA PRO A 87 13.86 0.08 -37.24
C PRO A 87 12.85 -0.25 -36.13
N ILE A 88 12.10 0.75 -35.65
CA ILE A 88 11.04 0.54 -34.64
C ILE A 88 9.87 -0.20 -35.25
N LYS A 89 9.51 0.11 -36.50
CA LYS A 89 8.40 -0.55 -37.21
C LYS A 89 8.75 -1.99 -37.55
N GLU A 90 9.96 -2.24 -38.04
CA GLU A 90 10.47 -3.59 -38.30
C GLU A 90 10.49 -4.44 -37.02
N TYR A 91 10.87 -3.85 -35.88
CA TYR A 91 10.83 -4.53 -34.60
C TYR A 91 9.40 -4.91 -34.17
N ILE A 92 8.42 -4.04 -34.42
CA ILE A 92 7.00 -4.35 -34.16
C ILE A 92 6.52 -5.48 -35.06
N ASP A 93 6.87 -5.47 -36.35
CA ASP A 93 6.51 -6.55 -37.27
C ASP A 93 7.10 -7.90 -36.84
N GLN A 94 8.31 -7.90 -36.26
CA GLN A 94 8.92 -9.11 -35.70
C GLN A 94 8.16 -9.61 -34.47
N ILE A 95 7.81 -8.72 -33.53
CA ILE A 95 7.02 -9.08 -32.34
C ILE A 95 5.67 -9.64 -32.75
N GLU A 96 4.95 -8.98 -33.65
CA GLU A 96 3.60 -9.37 -34.06
C GLU A 96 3.59 -10.74 -34.72
N ARG A 97 4.61 -11.08 -35.52
CA ARG A 97 4.77 -12.44 -36.07
C ARG A 97 4.99 -13.49 -34.99
N VAL A 98 5.80 -13.17 -33.97
CA VAL A 98 6.06 -14.07 -32.84
C VAL A 98 4.82 -14.29 -31.98
N THR A 99 4.00 -13.27 -31.71
CA THR A 99 2.75 -13.43 -30.95
C THR A 99 1.68 -14.23 -31.70
N ILE A 100 1.65 -14.18 -33.04
CA ILE A 100 0.70 -14.94 -33.86
C ILE A 100 1.05 -16.45 -33.86
N ASP A 101 2.34 -16.81 -33.84
CA ASP A 101 2.76 -18.22 -33.78
C ASP A 101 2.45 -18.86 -32.42
N VAL A 102 2.43 -18.10 -31.32
CA VAL A 102 2.10 -18.62 -29.97
C VAL A 102 0.59 -18.81 -29.76
N SER A 103 -0.26 -18.04 -30.44
CA SER A 103 -1.74 -18.18 -30.34
C SER A 103 -2.33 -19.28 -31.23
N SER A 104 -1.54 -19.84 -32.16
CA SER A 104 -1.97 -20.91 -33.08
C SER A 104 -1.41 -22.30 -32.75
N SER A 105 -0.54 -22.44 -31.74
CA SER A 105 -0.11 -23.75 -31.22
C SER A 105 -0.49 -23.93 -29.74
N GLU A 106 -1.67 -24.50 -29.49
CA GLU A 106 -1.88 -25.29 -28.28
C GLU A 106 -1.00 -26.55 -28.37
N ALA A 107 0.19 -26.53 -27.77
CA ALA A 107 0.86 -27.72 -27.22
C ALA A 107 2.17 -27.38 -26.49
N THR A 108 2.24 -27.88 -25.24
CA THR A 108 3.42 -28.38 -24.49
C THR A 108 4.48 -27.41 -23.94
N GLU A 109 4.47 -27.34 -22.59
CA GLU A 109 5.59 -27.61 -21.67
C GLU A 109 7.00 -27.72 -22.28
N GLU A 110 7.93 -26.87 -21.82
CA GLU A 110 9.14 -27.20 -21.03
C GLU A 110 10.13 -26.03 -21.03
N LEU A 111 10.88 -25.89 -19.92
CA LEU A 111 11.88 -24.85 -19.54
C LEU A 111 11.20 -23.68 -18.78
N GLU A 112 11.32 -23.55 -17.46
CA GLU A 112 12.56 -23.54 -16.69
C GLU A 112 12.41 -24.21 -15.30
N MET A 113 13.06 -25.36 -15.12
CA MET A 113 13.65 -25.73 -13.83
C MET A 113 15.09 -25.20 -13.82
N ASN A 114 15.41 -24.29 -12.88
CA ASN A 114 16.65 -24.25 -12.09
C ASN A 114 16.93 -22.83 -11.58
N ALA A 115 16.61 -22.57 -10.31
CA ALA A 115 17.46 -21.87 -9.34
C ALA A 115 16.62 -21.37 -8.16
N ASN A 116 16.65 -22.14 -7.05
CA ASN A 116 16.86 -21.63 -5.68
C ASN A 116 16.37 -22.66 -4.67
N THR A 117 17.22 -23.66 -4.47
CA THR A 117 17.33 -24.41 -3.23
C THR A 117 18.23 -23.60 -2.31
N GLU A 118 17.70 -23.00 -1.23
CA GLU A 118 18.50 -22.79 -0.01
C GLU A 118 17.62 -22.50 1.24
N VAL A 119 17.50 -23.55 2.04
CA VAL A 119 17.59 -23.57 3.52
C VAL A 119 16.49 -22.85 4.33
N THR A 120 15.44 -23.61 4.62
CA THR A 120 14.62 -23.50 5.83
C THR A 120 15.42 -23.96 7.06
N PRO A 121 15.55 -23.16 8.14
CA PRO A 121 16.03 -23.68 9.42
C PRO A 121 14.92 -24.45 10.16
N PRO A 122 15.25 -25.55 10.87
CA PRO A 122 14.28 -26.30 11.65
C PRO A 122 14.02 -25.57 12.97
N ILE A 123 12.79 -25.09 13.19
CA ILE A 123 12.39 -24.58 14.50
C ILE A 123 11.73 -25.72 15.29
N THR A 124 12.51 -26.16 16.26
CA THR A 124 12.29 -27.17 17.28
C THR A 124 11.00 -26.94 18.07
N GLN A 125 10.22 -28.01 18.26
CA GLN A 125 9.12 -28.07 19.23
C GLN A 125 9.65 -27.89 20.65
N PRO A 126 9.00 -27.08 21.52
CA PRO A 126 9.31 -27.11 22.94
C PRO A 126 8.63 -28.31 23.60
N THR A 127 9.48 -29.20 24.12
CA THR A 127 9.16 -30.22 25.11
C THR A 127 8.42 -29.64 26.31
N VAL A 128 7.27 -30.24 26.62
CA VAL A 128 6.52 -30.06 27.85
C VAL A 128 7.34 -30.63 29.01
N SER A 129 8.00 -29.78 29.80
CA SER A 129 8.52 -30.15 31.11
C SER A 129 7.78 -29.36 32.19
N SER A 130 7.10 -30.12 33.03
CA SER A 130 6.51 -29.74 34.32
C SER A 130 7.43 -28.86 35.17
N GLY A 131 6.87 -27.79 35.74
CA GLY A 131 7.49 -27.00 36.79
C GLY A 131 6.56 -25.88 37.25
N GLN A 132 5.69 -26.19 38.22
CA GLN A 132 5.09 -25.17 39.08
C GLN A 132 6.24 -24.43 39.79
N ASP A 133 6.09 -23.11 39.98
CA ASP A 133 6.99 -22.17 40.70
C ASP A 133 7.87 -21.18 39.89
N LYS A 134 7.38 -20.65 38.76
CA LYS A 134 7.98 -19.44 38.11
C LYS A 134 6.95 -18.44 37.54
N LEU A 135 5.94 -18.06 38.33
CA LEU A 135 4.98 -17.01 37.93
C LEU A 135 5.51 -15.55 37.96
N PRO A 136 6.50 -15.13 38.79
CA PRO A 136 6.82 -13.69 38.89
C PRO A 136 7.70 -13.14 37.75
N ASP A 137 8.42 -13.98 37.00
CA ASP A 137 9.33 -13.51 35.93
C ASP A 137 8.63 -13.17 34.62
N TYR A 138 7.46 -13.77 34.34
CA TYR A 138 6.75 -13.54 33.09
C TYR A 138 6.08 -12.16 33.03
N GLU A 139 5.55 -11.66 34.13
CA GLU A 139 4.94 -10.32 34.19
C GLU A 139 5.98 -9.21 33.96
N ALA A 140 7.19 -9.37 34.50
CA ALA A 140 8.30 -8.43 34.25
C ALA A 140 8.78 -8.45 32.78
N THR A 141 8.75 -9.61 32.12
CA THR A 141 9.06 -9.68 30.68
C THR A 141 7.98 -9.05 29.80
N ILE A 142 6.71 -9.13 30.21
CA ILE A 142 5.60 -8.52 29.45
C ILE A 142 5.64 -6.99 29.58
N THR A 143 5.86 -6.45 30.78
CA THR A 143 5.94 -4.99 30.98
C THR A 143 7.11 -4.36 30.24
N THR A 144 8.27 -5.03 30.22
CA THR A 144 9.44 -4.56 29.44
C THR A 144 9.23 -4.63 27.93
N LEU A 145 8.44 -5.60 27.44
CA LEU A 145 8.02 -5.66 26.04
C LEU A 145 7.02 -4.56 25.69
N GLU A 146 6.06 -4.27 26.58
CA GLU A 146 5.09 -3.17 26.39
C GLU A 146 5.78 -1.81 26.37
N GLU A 147 6.76 -1.56 27.25
CA GLU A 147 7.56 -0.33 27.22
C GLU A 147 8.38 -0.20 25.93
N LYS A 148 8.98 -1.31 25.45
CA LYS A 148 9.70 -1.31 24.16
C LYS A 148 8.76 -1.03 23.00
N MET A 149 7.57 -1.64 22.96
CA MET A 149 6.57 -1.36 21.92
C MET A 149 6.13 0.11 21.94
N LYS A 150 5.84 0.64 23.13
CA LYS A 150 5.42 2.03 23.28
C LYS A 150 6.51 3.01 22.84
N LYS A 151 7.78 2.69 23.13
CA LYS A 151 8.94 3.46 22.65
C LYS A 151 9.09 3.41 21.14
N THR A 152 9.00 2.22 20.52
CA THR A 152 9.06 2.09 19.06
C THR A 152 7.91 2.77 18.33
N ILE A 153 6.70 2.78 18.91
CA ILE A 153 5.55 3.51 18.34
C ILE A 153 5.83 5.02 18.39
N GLY A 154 6.34 5.53 19.51
CA GLY A 154 6.73 6.93 19.63
C GLY A 154 7.85 7.34 18.65
N ASP A 155 8.87 6.48 18.48
CA ASP A 155 9.96 6.73 17.53
C ASP A 155 9.46 6.72 16.07
N LEU A 156 8.49 5.86 15.73
CA LEU A 156 7.85 5.83 14.41
C LEU A 156 6.99 7.07 14.15
N GLU A 157 6.25 7.55 15.14
CA GLU A 157 5.46 8.78 15.05
C GLU A 157 6.37 9.99 14.82
N LEU A 158 7.50 10.06 15.54
CA LEU A 158 8.48 11.13 15.41
C LEU A 158 9.17 11.12 14.03
N MET A 159 9.53 9.92 13.52
CA MET A 159 10.06 9.75 12.16
C MET A 159 9.06 10.17 11.09
N ARG A 160 7.77 9.87 11.28
CA ARG A 160 6.70 10.27 10.36
C ARG A 160 6.52 11.79 10.34
N GLU A 161 6.54 12.43 11.51
CA GLU A 161 6.42 13.89 11.60
C GLU A 161 7.64 14.60 10.98
N GLN A 162 8.84 14.01 11.11
CA GLN A 162 10.05 14.50 10.44
C GLN A 162 9.97 14.31 8.92
N SER A 163 9.47 13.19 8.42
CA SER A 163 9.30 12.97 6.98
C SER A 163 8.26 13.91 6.37
N GLU A 164 7.14 14.15 7.06
CA GLU A 164 6.10 15.09 6.61
C GLU A 164 6.63 16.53 6.56
N LYS A 165 7.44 16.96 7.54
CA LYS A 165 8.13 18.27 7.50
C LYS A 165 9.12 18.36 6.35
N ALA A 166 9.91 17.33 6.10
CA ALA A 166 10.88 17.30 5.01
C ALA A 166 10.23 17.22 3.62
N GLU A 167 9.02 16.68 3.50
CA GLU A 167 8.24 16.72 2.26
C GLU A 167 7.64 18.10 2.00
N LEU A 168 7.09 18.75 3.03
CA LEU A 168 6.59 20.12 2.93
C LEU A 168 7.69 21.10 2.52
N GLU A 169 8.89 20.96 3.09
CA GLU A 169 10.04 21.82 2.74
C GLU A 169 10.47 21.61 1.28
N ARG A 170 10.48 20.37 0.79
CA ARG A 170 10.74 20.05 -0.63
C ARG A 170 9.67 20.60 -1.57
N GLU A 171 8.40 20.59 -1.18
CA GLU A 171 7.32 21.18 -1.97
C GLU A 171 7.42 22.72 -2.03
N GLU A 172 7.74 23.38 -0.91
CA GLU A 172 7.96 24.83 -0.88
C GLU A 172 9.15 25.25 -1.76
N GLU A 173 10.25 24.50 -1.76
CA GLU A 173 11.39 24.75 -2.66
C GLU A 173 11.01 24.58 -4.13
N ARG A 174 10.25 23.53 -4.48
CA ARG A 174 9.77 23.34 -5.86
C ARG A 174 8.88 24.49 -6.32
N LEU A 175 7.99 24.99 -5.45
CA LEU A 175 7.12 26.12 -5.76
C LEU A 175 7.93 27.40 -5.99
N LYS A 176 8.94 27.68 -5.16
CA LYS A 176 9.84 28.83 -5.35
C LYS A 176 10.59 28.76 -6.69
N LEU A 177 11.15 27.60 -7.03
CA LEU A 177 11.84 27.40 -8.31
C LEU A 177 10.90 27.57 -9.53
N GLU A 178 9.63 27.17 -9.39
CA GLU A 178 8.64 27.34 -10.45
C GLU A 178 8.22 28.81 -10.62
N GLU A 179 8.08 29.56 -9.52
CA GLU A 179 7.84 31.01 -9.54
C GLU A 179 9.01 31.76 -10.18
N GLU A 180 10.25 31.47 -9.81
CA GLU A 180 11.44 32.07 -10.43
C GLU A 180 11.52 31.77 -11.94
N ARG A 181 11.19 30.54 -12.36
CA ARG A 181 11.12 30.20 -13.80
C ARG A 181 10.06 31.01 -14.53
N LYS A 182 8.88 31.20 -13.93
CA LYS A 182 7.80 32.00 -14.52
C LYS A 182 8.20 33.47 -14.65
N GLU A 183 8.88 34.03 -13.66
CA GLU A 183 9.38 35.40 -13.72
C GLU A 183 10.46 35.58 -14.80
N MET A 184 11.40 34.64 -14.91
CA MET A 184 12.40 34.67 -15.99
C MET A 184 11.78 34.56 -17.38
N LEU A 185 10.79 33.69 -17.56
CA LEU A 185 10.06 33.57 -18.83
C LEU A 185 9.28 34.85 -19.17
N ALA A 186 8.63 35.46 -18.18
CA ALA A 186 7.92 36.73 -18.36
C ALA A 186 8.87 37.88 -18.73
N SER A 187 10.05 37.95 -18.08
CA SER A 187 11.10 38.92 -18.39
C SER A 187 11.65 38.75 -19.82
N ASN A 188 11.92 37.50 -20.23
CA ASN A 188 12.40 37.20 -21.57
C ASN A 188 11.39 37.54 -22.68
N MET A 189 10.10 37.27 -22.45
CA MET A 189 9.05 37.68 -23.39
C MET A 189 8.93 39.21 -23.51
N ALA A 190 9.04 39.94 -22.38
CA ALA A 190 9.02 41.40 -22.40
C ALA A 190 10.21 41.99 -23.17
N LEU A 191 11.40 41.40 -23.03
CA LEU A 191 12.59 41.82 -23.79
C LEU A 191 12.46 41.52 -25.30
N GLN A 192 11.87 40.39 -25.68
CA GLN A 192 11.61 40.07 -27.09
C GLN A 192 10.59 41.04 -27.74
N GLU A 193 9.54 41.42 -27.03
CA GLU A 193 8.55 42.39 -27.54
C GLU A 193 9.17 43.79 -27.76
N ILE A 194 10.06 44.22 -26.86
CA ILE A 194 10.77 45.50 -26.99
C ILE A 194 11.72 45.46 -28.20
N ASN A 195 12.50 44.39 -28.36
CA ASN A 195 13.45 44.28 -29.47
C ASN A 195 12.76 44.17 -30.84
N GLY A 196 11.67 43.40 -30.95
CA GLY A 196 10.90 43.30 -32.20
C GLY A 196 10.21 44.61 -32.61
N SER A 197 9.82 45.43 -31.63
CA SER A 197 9.23 46.76 -31.86
C SER A 197 10.27 47.81 -32.30
N ILE A 198 11.52 47.69 -31.84
CA ILE A 198 12.61 48.60 -32.20
C ILE A 198 13.15 48.28 -33.60
N GLU A 199 13.35 47.00 -33.94
CA GLU A 199 13.86 46.60 -35.26
C GLU A 199 12.88 46.87 -36.41
N SER A 200 11.57 46.73 -36.17
CA SER A 200 10.54 47.04 -37.18
C SER A 200 10.38 48.55 -37.44
N ARG A 201 10.82 49.42 -36.51
CA ARG A 201 10.80 50.87 -36.68
C ARG A 201 12.07 51.44 -37.32
N LEU A 202 13.21 50.74 -37.22
CA LEU A 202 14.50 51.22 -37.75
C LEU A 202 14.77 50.87 -39.23
N ARG A 203 14.01 49.94 -39.84
CA ARG A 203 14.16 49.61 -41.29
C ARG A 203 13.39 50.52 -42.26
N GLY A 204 12.56 51.42 -41.76
CA GLY A 204 11.93 52.46 -42.58
C GLY A 204 12.91 53.61 -42.82
N SER A 205 13.80 53.47 -43.80
CA SER A 205 14.75 54.49 -44.26
C SER A 205 14.05 55.84 -44.51
N PHE A 206 14.13 56.74 -43.54
CA PHE A 206 13.69 58.11 -43.67
C PHE A 206 14.89 58.93 -44.18
N ASN A 207 14.93 59.17 -45.49
CA ASN A 207 15.82 60.15 -46.11
C ASN A 207 15.38 61.57 -45.69
N ILE A 208 15.76 61.96 -44.47
CA ILE A 208 15.41 63.26 -43.84
C ILE A 208 16.16 64.43 -44.52
N SER A 209 17.24 64.15 -45.25
CA SER A 209 18.16 65.17 -45.73
C SER A 209 17.70 65.96 -46.97
N ARG A 210 16.55 65.65 -47.58
CA ARG A 210 16.06 66.31 -48.81
C ARG A 210 14.74 67.09 -48.69
N ILE A 211 14.20 67.25 -47.48
CA ILE A 211 12.85 67.85 -47.26
C ILE A 211 12.93 69.30 -46.72
N PHE A 212 14.12 69.89 -46.58
CA PHE A 212 14.31 71.15 -45.83
C PHE A 212 14.41 72.45 -46.64
N GLU A 213 13.99 72.49 -47.92
CA GLU A 213 14.12 73.72 -48.71
C GLU A 213 12.90 74.66 -48.69
N ASP A 214 11.76 74.24 -48.12
CA ASP A 214 10.53 75.05 -48.19
C ASP A 214 9.85 75.21 -46.81
N LYS A 215 10.19 76.30 -46.10
CA LYS A 215 9.72 76.62 -44.73
C LYS A 215 8.19 76.68 -44.62
N GLU A 216 7.49 77.07 -45.68
CA GLU A 216 6.03 77.18 -45.66
C GLU A 216 5.34 75.83 -45.72
N LYS A 217 5.84 74.91 -46.57
CA LYS A 217 5.35 73.53 -46.62
C LYS A 217 5.54 72.83 -45.27
N TRP A 218 6.66 73.07 -44.59
CA TRP A 218 6.91 72.53 -43.25
C TRP A 218 5.90 73.00 -42.21
N LYS A 219 5.49 74.28 -42.23
CA LYS A 219 4.43 74.77 -41.32
C LYS A 219 3.10 74.08 -41.59
N GLN A 220 2.76 73.82 -42.85
CA GLN A 220 1.54 73.10 -43.22
C GLN A 220 1.60 71.62 -42.80
N TYR A 221 2.72 70.94 -43.05
CA TYR A 221 2.93 69.57 -42.61
C TYR A 221 2.89 69.46 -41.08
N ALA A 222 3.56 70.36 -40.34
CA ALA A 222 3.52 70.39 -38.89
C ALA A 222 2.10 70.59 -38.34
N LYS A 223 1.28 71.43 -39.00
CA LYS A 223 -0.12 71.65 -38.61
C LYS A 223 -0.96 70.40 -38.85
N GLN A 224 -0.76 69.71 -39.98
CA GLN A 224 -1.45 68.45 -40.29
C GLN A 224 -1.03 67.33 -39.33
N THR A 225 0.27 67.13 -39.09
CA THR A 225 0.77 66.10 -38.17
C THR A 225 0.29 66.33 -36.75
N PHE A 226 0.19 67.59 -36.30
CA PHE A 226 -0.40 67.92 -35.00
C PHE A 226 -1.89 67.55 -34.91
N ILE A 227 -2.67 67.77 -35.98
CA ILE A 227 -4.08 67.35 -36.04
C ILE A 227 -4.20 65.83 -36.00
N TYR A 228 -3.37 65.10 -36.77
CA TYR A 228 -3.35 63.64 -36.75
C TYR A 228 -2.91 63.09 -35.40
N ALA A 229 -1.90 63.68 -34.77
CA ALA A 229 -1.43 63.29 -33.44
C ALA A 229 -2.53 63.48 -32.38
N LYS A 230 -3.29 64.60 -32.43
CA LYS A 230 -4.45 64.80 -31.54
C LYS A 230 -5.54 63.76 -31.77
N LYS A 231 -5.86 63.41 -33.01
CA LYS A 231 -6.85 62.37 -33.34
C LYS A 231 -6.38 60.99 -32.85
N ALA A 232 -5.11 60.64 -33.08
CA ALA A 232 -4.51 59.40 -32.61
C ALA A 232 -4.52 59.30 -31.08
N ALA A 233 -4.19 60.39 -30.37
CA ALA A 233 -4.23 60.42 -28.91
C ALA A 233 -5.63 60.15 -28.34
N ILE A 234 -6.69 60.67 -28.98
CA ILE A 234 -8.09 60.38 -28.59
C ILE A 234 -8.42 58.90 -28.79
N ILE A 235 -8.01 58.31 -29.92
CA ILE A 235 -8.25 56.89 -30.21
C ILE A 235 -7.50 56.01 -29.20
N ILE A 236 -6.22 56.29 -28.93
CA ILE A 236 -5.41 55.57 -27.94
C ILE A 236 -6.05 55.67 -26.54
N ARG A 237 -6.52 56.86 -26.14
CA ARG A 237 -7.19 57.05 -24.85
C ARG A 237 -8.52 56.30 -24.74
N ARG A 238 -9.26 56.14 -25.83
CA ARG A 238 -10.48 55.31 -25.88
C ARG A 238 -10.13 53.82 -25.84
N GLY A 239 -9.13 53.40 -26.61
CA GLY A 239 -8.64 52.02 -26.63
C GLY A 239 -8.13 51.56 -25.26
N SER A 240 -7.32 52.39 -24.59
CA SER A 240 -6.78 52.07 -23.26
C SER A 240 -7.88 51.92 -22.21
N ARG A 241 -8.95 52.72 -22.29
CA ARG A 241 -10.12 52.57 -21.39
C ARG A 241 -10.82 51.23 -21.58
N ILE A 242 -10.98 50.75 -22.81
CA ILE A 242 -11.61 49.46 -23.10
C ILE A 242 -10.72 48.32 -22.57
N VAL A 243 -9.42 48.38 -22.82
CA VAL A 243 -8.45 47.40 -22.31
C VAL A 243 -8.46 47.37 -20.78
N TYR A 244 -8.42 48.53 -20.14
CA TYR A 244 -8.49 48.64 -18.68
C TYR A 244 -9.77 48.03 -18.10
N VAL A 245 -10.94 48.27 -18.70
CA VAL A 245 -12.20 47.68 -18.24
C VAL A 245 -12.21 46.16 -18.43
N LYS A 246 -11.67 45.64 -19.54
CA LYS A 246 -11.54 44.18 -19.76
C LYS A 246 -10.62 43.54 -18.72
N LEU A 247 -9.47 44.16 -18.44
CA LEU A 247 -8.51 43.69 -17.45
C LEU A 247 -9.12 43.69 -16.04
N LYS A 248 -9.79 44.78 -15.65
CA LYS A 248 -10.48 44.87 -14.36
C LYS A 248 -11.56 43.78 -14.21
N ARG A 249 -12.34 43.50 -15.26
CA ARG A 249 -13.33 42.41 -15.26
C ARG A 249 -12.67 41.03 -15.17
N ALA A 250 -11.51 40.83 -15.79
CA ALA A 250 -10.76 39.57 -15.69
C ALA A 250 -10.28 39.33 -14.25
N ILE A 251 -9.71 40.36 -13.60
CA ILE A 251 -9.26 40.29 -12.21
C ILE A 251 -10.43 39.96 -11.27
N ILE A 252 -11.59 40.61 -11.43
CA ILE A 252 -12.78 40.32 -10.61
C ILE A 252 -13.26 38.87 -10.81
N ARG A 253 -13.24 38.36 -12.06
CA ARG A 253 -13.60 36.96 -12.34
C ARG A 253 -12.61 35.98 -11.68
N TYR A 254 -11.32 36.27 -11.77
CA TYR A 254 -10.29 35.47 -11.12
C TYR A 254 -10.47 35.42 -9.60
N GLN A 255 -10.69 36.56 -8.95
CA GLN A 255 -10.95 36.63 -7.50
C GLN A 255 -12.20 35.84 -7.10
N ARG A 256 -13.31 35.95 -7.85
CA ARG A 256 -14.53 35.17 -7.60
C ARG A 256 -14.30 33.67 -7.76
N ASN A 257 -13.55 33.25 -8.78
CA ASN A 257 -13.23 31.84 -8.98
C ASN A 257 -12.33 31.30 -7.87
N LYS A 258 -11.35 32.08 -7.41
CA LYS A 258 -10.51 31.74 -6.25
C LYS A 258 -11.34 31.56 -4.98
N GLN A 259 -12.29 32.46 -4.71
CA GLN A 259 -13.21 32.32 -3.57
C GLN A 259 -14.10 31.08 -3.70
N LYS A 260 -14.61 30.78 -4.89
CA LYS A 260 -15.41 29.57 -5.13
C LYS A 260 -14.60 28.29 -4.88
N GLN A 261 -13.35 28.25 -5.34
CA GLN A 261 -12.44 27.13 -5.06
C GLN A 261 -12.21 26.96 -3.56
N GLN A 262 -11.93 28.05 -2.83
CA GLN A 262 -11.75 27.99 -1.37
C GLN A 262 -13.00 27.46 -0.65
N VAL A 263 -14.20 27.83 -1.09
CA VAL A 263 -15.46 27.30 -0.51
C VAL A 263 -15.61 25.80 -0.82
N LEU A 264 -15.32 25.36 -2.04
CA LEU A 264 -15.35 23.95 -2.41
C LEU A 264 -14.33 23.13 -1.60
N ASP A 265 -13.12 23.64 -1.43
CA ASP A 265 -12.08 22.98 -0.64
C ASP A 265 -12.50 22.84 0.83
N LEU A 266 -13.14 23.87 1.40
CA LEU A 266 -13.69 23.80 2.76
C LEU A 266 -14.82 22.79 2.88
N GLN A 267 -15.72 22.71 1.89
CA GLN A 267 -16.78 21.71 1.86
C GLN A 267 -16.21 20.29 1.77
N LEU A 268 -15.19 20.08 0.93
CA LEU A 268 -14.54 18.79 0.77
C LEU A 268 -13.78 18.37 2.03
N LYS A 269 -13.08 19.31 2.70
CA LYS A 269 -12.47 19.07 4.02
C LYS A 269 -13.51 18.69 5.08
N LYS A 270 -14.66 19.37 5.10
CA LYS A 270 -15.75 19.07 6.03
C LYS A 270 -16.35 17.69 5.77
N ALA A 271 -16.65 17.36 4.51
CA ALA A 271 -17.14 16.04 4.12
C ALA A 271 -16.15 14.91 4.47
N LYS A 272 -14.85 15.16 4.29
CA LYS A 272 -13.80 14.21 4.69
C LYS A 272 -13.78 13.98 6.21
N LEU A 273 -13.91 15.03 7.01
CA LEU A 273 -13.98 14.91 8.47
C LEU A 273 -15.24 14.17 8.93
N GLU A 274 -16.40 14.47 8.34
CA GLU A 274 -17.66 13.78 8.62
C GLU A 274 -17.53 12.28 8.32
N PHE A 275 -17.01 11.93 7.13
CA PHE A 275 -16.78 10.54 6.74
C PHE A 275 -15.80 9.81 7.68
N MET A 276 -14.70 10.46 8.07
CA MET A 276 -13.75 9.87 9.03
C MET A 276 -14.39 9.62 10.40
N SER A 277 -15.22 10.56 10.87
CA SER A 277 -15.94 10.40 12.13
C SER A 277 -16.97 9.25 12.08
N GLU A 278 -17.63 9.07 10.94
CA GLU A 278 -18.56 7.96 10.71
C GLU A 278 -17.82 6.61 10.76
N LEU A 279 -16.68 6.49 10.06
CA LEU A 279 -15.84 5.29 10.12
C LEU A 279 -15.34 4.97 11.53
N GLU A 280 -14.95 5.97 12.31
CA GLU A 280 -14.57 5.76 13.71
C GLU A 280 -15.75 5.26 14.54
N THR A 281 -16.95 5.79 14.34
CA THR A 281 -18.14 5.31 15.05
C THR A 281 -18.50 3.88 14.66
N GLU A 282 -18.40 3.52 13.38
CA GLU A 282 -18.63 2.15 12.91
C GLU A 282 -17.60 1.19 13.48
N ARG A 283 -16.31 1.54 13.46
CA ARG A 283 -15.24 0.75 14.07
C ARG A 283 -15.50 0.53 15.56
N ASN A 284 -15.88 1.58 16.28
CA ASN A 284 -16.22 1.48 17.70
C ASN A 284 -17.44 0.57 17.96
N GLN A 285 -18.43 0.59 17.08
CA GLN A 285 -19.56 -0.34 17.16
C GLN A 285 -19.13 -1.79 16.91
N GLN A 286 -18.31 -2.04 15.90
CA GLN A 286 -17.77 -3.38 15.60
C GLN A 286 -16.95 -3.92 16.77
N VAL A 287 -16.07 -3.11 17.37
CA VAL A 287 -15.30 -3.48 18.56
C VAL A 287 -16.22 -3.84 19.73
N ARG A 288 -17.30 -3.08 19.96
CA ARG A 288 -18.29 -3.39 21.00
C ARG A 288 -19.00 -4.72 20.74
N VAL A 289 -19.35 -5.02 19.48
CA VAL A 289 -19.99 -6.29 19.10
C VAL A 289 -19.01 -7.46 19.28
N ALA A 290 -17.76 -7.31 18.85
CA ALA A 290 -16.71 -8.31 19.03
C ALA A 290 -16.47 -8.60 20.51
N MET A 291 -16.33 -7.58 21.35
CA MET A 291 -16.20 -7.72 22.80
C MET A 291 -17.39 -8.45 23.45
N ARG A 292 -18.63 -8.16 23.00
CA ARG A 292 -19.82 -8.87 23.49
C ARG A 292 -19.79 -10.35 23.08
N LYS A 293 -19.33 -10.68 21.88
CA LYS A 293 -19.19 -12.06 21.38
C LYS A 293 -18.12 -12.81 22.17
N GLN A 294 -16.97 -12.20 22.42
CA GLN A 294 -15.88 -12.76 23.21
C GLN A 294 -16.33 -13.05 24.65
N LYS A 295 -16.99 -12.09 25.32
CA LYS A 295 -17.55 -12.31 26.67
C LYS A 295 -18.57 -13.45 26.71
N LYS A 296 -19.36 -13.66 25.65
CA LYS A 296 -20.27 -14.82 25.56
C LYS A 296 -19.49 -16.13 25.42
N GLN A 297 -18.46 -16.16 24.58
CA GLN A 297 -17.58 -17.33 24.42
C GLN A 297 -16.83 -17.68 25.71
N GLU A 298 -16.33 -16.69 26.46
CA GLU A 298 -15.72 -16.86 27.78
C GLU A 298 -16.70 -17.43 28.81
N LYS A 299 -17.95 -16.96 28.82
CA LYS A 299 -18.99 -17.53 29.69
C LYS A 299 -19.33 -18.99 29.34
N VAL A 300 -19.35 -19.33 28.05
CA VAL A 300 -19.61 -20.70 27.60
C VAL A 300 -18.43 -21.61 27.96
N SER A 301 -17.20 -21.19 27.67
CA SER A 301 -15.99 -21.96 27.99
C SER A 301 -15.82 -22.16 29.50
N SER A 302 -16.01 -21.12 30.32
CA SER A 302 -16.00 -21.25 31.79
C SER A 302 -17.13 -22.16 32.31
N SER A 303 -18.31 -22.16 31.69
CA SER A 303 -19.38 -23.11 32.02
C SER A 303 -19.00 -24.55 31.68
N MET A 304 -18.36 -24.78 30.53
CA MET A 304 -17.85 -26.09 30.11
C MET A 304 -16.76 -26.59 31.05
N GLN A 305 -15.77 -25.76 31.39
CA GLN A 305 -14.72 -26.08 32.36
C GLN A 305 -15.32 -26.48 33.72
N ARG A 306 -16.30 -25.73 34.23
CA ARG A 306 -17.00 -26.09 35.49
C ARG A 306 -17.72 -27.44 35.40
N LYS A 307 -18.27 -27.81 34.23
CA LYS A 307 -18.90 -29.12 34.02
C LYS A 307 -17.86 -30.24 33.98
N GLU A 308 -16.75 -30.03 33.28
CA GLU A 308 -15.62 -30.96 33.23
C GLU A 308 -15.02 -31.20 34.61
N GLU A 309 -14.80 -30.14 35.40
CA GLU A 309 -14.33 -30.25 36.78
C GLU A 309 -15.27 -31.09 37.66
N ARG A 310 -16.58 -30.88 37.54
CA ARG A 310 -17.58 -31.68 38.26
C ARG A 310 -17.51 -33.15 37.84
N TYR A 311 -17.44 -33.42 36.54
CA TYR A 311 -17.33 -34.78 36.00
C TYR A 311 -16.06 -35.49 36.47
N LEU A 312 -14.91 -34.81 36.42
CA LEU A 312 -13.63 -35.33 36.93
C LEU A 312 -13.69 -35.62 38.44
N LYS A 313 -14.36 -34.76 39.22
CA LYS A 313 -14.56 -34.97 40.66
C LYS A 313 -15.43 -36.19 40.95
N GLU A 314 -16.48 -36.42 40.15
CA GLU A 314 -17.31 -37.63 40.26
C GLU A 314 -16.56 -38.91 39.87
N LEU A 315 -15.78 -38.88 38.78
CA LEU A 315 -14.90 -39.99 38.41
C LEU A 315 -13.91 -40.35 39.53
N ARG A 316 -13.27 -39.34 40.14
CA ARG A 316 -12.38 -39.56 41.29
C ARG A 316 -13.11 -40.18 42.49
N ARG A 317 -14.36 -39.78 42.76
CA ARG A 317 -15.19 -40.39 43.82
C ARG A 317 -15.55 -41.84 43.52
N ARG A 318 -15.95 -42.16 42.29
CA ARG A 318 -16.24 -43.55 41.87
C ARG A 318 -15.00 -44.44 41.94
N LYS A 319 -13.83 -43.93 41.54
CA LYS A 319 -12.56 -44.68 41.60
C LYS A 319 -12.12 -44.97 43.04
N LYS A 320 -12.44 -44.10 44.00
CA LYS A 320 -12.23 -44.34 45.44
C LYS A 320 -13.27 -45.28 46.07
N GLY A 321 -14.44 -45.45 45.45
CA GLY A 321 -15.56 -46.22 46.01
C GLY A 321 -15.50 -47.74 45.84
N ASN A 322 -14.58 -48.29 45.04
CA ASN A 322 -14.67 -49.70 44.63
C ASN A 322 -13.40 -50.55 44.81
N ILE A 323 -12.36 -50.02 45.45
CA ILE A 323 -11.24 -50.85 45.89
C ILE A 323 -11.43 -51.06 47.39
N SER A 324 -12.34 -51.98 47.74
CA SER A 324 -12.41 -52.51 49.09
C SER A 324 -11.05 -53.14 49.38
N PHE A 325 -10.22 -52.44 50.14
CA PHE A 325 -8.89 -52.91 50.58
C PHE A 325 -9.01 -54.30 51.24
N GLY A 326 -10.16 -54.58 51.87
CA GLY A 326 -10.49 -55.88 52.46
C GLY A 326 -10.69 -57.02 51.45
N GLY A 327 -11.10 -56.74 50.20
CA GLY A 327 -11.21 -57.76 49.16
C GLY A 327 -9.84 -58.25 48.66
N VAL A 328 -8.93 -57.31 48.43
CA VAL A 328 -7.55 -57.61 47.99
C VAL A 328 -6.76 -58.30 49.10
N LEU A 329 -6.91 -57.86 50.36
CA LEU A 329 -6.27 -58.52 51.50
C LEU A 329 -6.77 -59.95 51.72
N LYS A 330 -8.09 -60.18 51.61
CA LYS A 330 -8.66 -61.55 51.72
C LYS A 330 -8.12 -62.47 50.63
N LEU A 331 -8.00 -61.99 49.40
CA LEU A 331 -7.51 -62.79 48.29
C LEU A 331 -6.02 -63.12 48.45
N LEU A 332 -5.20 -62.16 48.89
CA LEU A 332 -3.80 -62.39 49.25
C LEU A 332 -3.64 -63.41 50.39
N LEU A 333 -4.50 -63.34 51.41
CA LEU A 333 -4.46 -64.26 52.55
C LEU A 333 -4.84 -65.69 52.12
N VAL A 334 -5.87 -65.84 51.28
CA VAL A 334 -6.26 -67.14 50.71
C VAL A 334 -5.13 -67.73 49.86
N VAL A 335 -4.51 -66.93 48.98
CA VAL A 335 -3.38 -67.38 48.16
C VAL A 335 -2.19 -67.80 49.04
N SER A 336 -1.88 -67.04 50.09
CA SER A 336 -0.82 -67.41 51.05
C SER A 336 -1.10 -68.75 51.74
N VAL A 337 -2.35 -69.02 52.13
CA VAL A 337 -2.73 -70.29 52.77
C VAL A 337 -2.61 -71.45 51.78
N VAL A 338 -3.04 -71.26 50.53
CA VAL A 338 -2.93 -72.30 49.49
C VAL A 338 -1.48 -72.65 49.20
N VAL A 339 -0.59 -71.65 49.11
CA VAL A 339 0.86 -71.88 48.91
C VAL A 339 1.45 -72.68 50.08
N LEU A 340 1.07 -72.37 51.32
CA LEU A 340 1.52 -73.12 52.50
C LEU A 340 1.03 -74.57 52.51
N ILE A 341 -0.21 -74.82 52.07
CA ILE A 341 -0.76 -76.17 51.96
C ILE A 341 -0.02 -76.97 50.86
N ILE A 342 0.26 -76.35 49.72
CA ILE A 342 1.02 -76.98 48.63
C ILE A 342 2.44 -77.32 49.09
N ASP A 343 3.14 -76.38 49.75
CA ASP A 343 4.50 -76.61 50.26
C ASP A 343 4.53 -77.74 51.30
N TYR A 344 3.53 -77.80 52.18
CA TYR A 344 3.36 -78.89 53.15
C TYR A 344 3.16 -80.26 52.48
N LEU A 345 2.28 -80.32 51.48
CA LEU A 345 1.99 -81.57 50.75
C LEU A 345 3.17 -82.05 49.91
N TYR A 346 3.98 -81.15 49.35
CA TYR A 346 5.10 -81.51 48.48
C TYR A 346 6.37 -81.88 49.23
N ASN A 347 6.69 -81.16 50.31
CA ASN A 347 7.99 -81.31 50.98
C ASN A 347 7.94 -82.14 52.26
N GLY A 348 6.76 -82.41 52.84
CA GLY A 348 6.60 -83.28 54.02
C GLY A 348 7.36 -82.84 55.28
N ASP A 349 7.94 -81.65 55.26
CA ASP A 349 8.91 -81.17 56.25
C ASP A 349 8.22 -80.17 57.19
N THR A 350 7.94 -80.63 58.42
CA THR A 350 7.18 -79.89 59.43
C THR A 350 7.95 -78.73 60.05
N SER A 351 9.26 -78.67 59.81
CA SER A 351 10.20 -77.70 60.38
C SER A 351 9.95 -76.25 59.94
N ARG A 352 9.45 -76.04 58.72
CA ARG A 352 9.09 -74.69 58.22
C ARG A 352 7.79 -74.17 58.82
N LEU A 353 6.83 -75.05 59.12
CA LEU A 353 5.55 -74.66 59.73
C LEU A 353 5.73 -74.12 61.15
N THR A 354 6.63 -74.72 61.93
CA THR A 354 6.95 -74.25 63.28
C THR A 354 7.62 -72.88 63.28
N GLY A 355 8.47 -72.59 62.27
CA GLY A 355 9.07 -71.27 62.08
C GLY A 355 8.03 -70.19 61.76
N ILE A 356 7.06 -70.51 60.90
CA ILE A 356 5.97 -69.60 60.53
C ILE A 356 5.01 -69.39 61.72
N GLN A 357 4.71 -70.42 62.52
CA GLN A 357 3.93 -70.25 63.75
C GLN A 357 4.59 -69.28 64.73
N HIS A 358 5.91 -69.39 64.94
CA HIS A 358 6.64 -68.47 65.81
C HIS A 358 6.63 -67.03 65.28
N GLN A 359 6.80 -66.85 63.96
CA GLN A 359 6.72 -65.52 63.34
C GLN A 359 5.32 -64.93 63.39
N ALA A 360 4.27 -65.75 63.21
CA ALA A 360 2.88 -65.33 63.30
C ALA A 360 2.51 -64.91 64.74
N LEU A 361 2.99 -65.64 65.75
CA LEU A 361 2.84 -65.27 67.17
C LEU A 361 3.52 -63.94 67.49
N ASN A 362 4.75 -63.74 67.01
CA ASN A 362 5.46 -62.48 67.20
C ASN A 362 4.76 -61.30 66.51
N LEU A 363 4.25 -61.50 65.28
CA LEU A 363 3.46 -60.49 64.58
C LEU A 363 2.14 -60.18 65.32
N TYR A 364 1.46 -61.20 65.84
CA TYR A 364 0.25 -61.04 66.62
C TYR A 364 0.50 -60.22 67.90
N GLU A 365 1.57 -60.52 68.66
CA GLU A 365 1.91 -59.74 69.85
C GLU A 365 2.30 -58.30 69.51
N THR A 366 3.03 -58.10 68.40
CA THR A 366 3.44 -56.76 67.96
C THR A 366 2.22 -55.91 67.58
N ILE A 367 1.26 -56.49 66.84
CA ILE A 367 0.01 -55.82 66.45
C ILE A 367 -0.87 -55.57 67.67
N LYS A 368 -0.98 -56.54 68.59
CA LYS A 368 -1.73 -56.39 69.86
C LYS A 368 -1.18 -55.26 70.71
N ASN A 369 0.14 -55.15 70.82
CA ASN A 369 0.79 -54.07 71.57
C ASN A 369 0.66 -52.70 70.89
N ALA A 370 0.58 -52.66 69.56
CA ALA A 370 0.34 -51.42 68.81
C ALA A 370 -1.12 -50.93 68.90
N LEU A 371 -2.09 -51.83 69.11
CA LEU A 371 -3.51 -51.51 69.27
C LEU A 371 -3.91 -51.11 70.71
N MET A 372 -3.09 -51.45 71.71
CA MET A 372 -3.32 -51.08 73.12
C MET A 372 -2.58 -49.80 73.54
N LYS A 373 -1.90 -49.13 72.61
CA LYS A 373 -1.46 -47.73 72.72
C LYS A 373 -2.40 -46.84 71.93
#